data_AF-A0A800KNB7-F1
#
_entry.id   AF-A0A800KNB7-F1
#
_cell.length_a   1.000
_cell.length_b   1.000
_cell.length_c   1.000
_cell.angle_alpha   90.00
_cell.angle_beta   90.00
_cell.angle_gamma   90.00
#
_symmetry.space_group_name_H-M   'P 1'
#
loop_
_entity.id
_entity.type
_entity.pdbx_description
1 polymer ?
#
loop_
_entity_poly.entity_id
_entity_poly.type
_entity_poly.pdbx_seq_one_letter_code
_entity_poly.pdbx_strand_id
1 'polypeptide(L)'
;MPQRTMWMHGVNMQVEYPNRLTSVRATGPFMRIEGARGQNTWLHFPLPTLAYVDDVRMRIEGTMISFRTRDHAVVHEVIIYDGESRIAEHMDLNLRGDHLDHRFDVPGNPHIHKGINVTLGVRFDDDAPDVRSMQIEVIGVGLEYSSEG
;
A
#
# COMPACT_ATOMS: atom_id res chain seq x y z
N MET A 1 -3.37 5.96 24.55
CA MET A 1 -4.71 6.12 23.97
C MET A 1 -5.03 4.89 23.14
N PRO A 2 -6.31 4.49 22.95
CA PRO A 2 -6.61 3.28 22.19
C PRO A 2 -6.27 3.49 20.72
N GLN A 3 -5.21 2.83 20.27
CA GLN A 3 -4.84 2.71 18.87
C GLN A 3 -5.79 1.71 18.21
N ARG A 4 -6.30 2.07 17.04
CA ARG A 4 -7.19 1.23 16.25
C ARG A 4 -6.55 0.98 14.90
N THR A 5 -6.75 -0.21 14.36
CA THR A 5 -6.30 -0.57 13.01
C THR A 5 -7.50 -1.04 12.19
N MET A 6 -7.72 -0.41 11.03
CA MET A 6 -8.65 -0.90 10.03
C MET A 6 -7.89 -1.52 8.88
N TRP A 7 -8.26 -2.74 8.50
CA TRP A 7 -7.65 -3.44 7.38
C TRP A 7 -8.56 -3.45 6.16
N MET A 8 -7.95 -3.24 5.01
CA MET A 8 -8.50 -3.52 3.69
C MET A 8 -7.74 -4.69 3.08
N HIS A 9 -8.48 -5.66 2.57
CA HIS A 9 -7.90 -6.77 1.82
C HIS A 9 -7.37 -6.28 0.47
N GLY A 10 -6.23 -6.84 0.03
CA GLY A 10 -5.55 -6.44 -1.20
C GLY A 10 -6.35 -6.62 -2.48
N VAL A 11 -7.48 -7.35 -2.46
CA VAL A 11 -8.35 -7.52 -3.64
C VAL A 11 -9.06 -6.24 -4.06
N ASN A 12 -9.05 -5.20 -3.21
CA ASN A 12 -9.58 -3.88 -3.54
C ASN A 12 -8.55 -2.93 -4.18
N MET A 13 -7.38 -3.47 -4.57
CA MET A 13 -6.31 -2.73 -5.23
C MET A 13 -6.72 -2.20 -6.61
N GLN A 14 -6.32 -0.97 -6.93
CA GLN A 14 -6.42 -0.38 -8.26
C GLN A 14 -5.03 -0.12 -8.85
N VAL A 15 -4.85 -0.37 -10.15
CA VAL A 15 -3.55 -0.19 -10.83
C VAL A 15 -3.59 1.07 -11.69
N GLU A 16 -2.61 1.95 -11.56
CA GLU A 16 -2.54 3.20 -12.36
C GLU A 16 -2.25 2.94 -13.85
N TYR A 17 -1.23 2.12 -14.15
CA TYR A 17 -0.85 1.76 -15.51
C TYR A 17 -0.97 0.25 -15.74
N PRO A 18 -2.19 -0.29 -15.95
CA PRO A 18 -2.39 -1.74 -16.08
C PRO A 18 -1.66 -2.34 -17.29
N ASN A 19 -1.38 -1.54 -18.34
CA ASN A 19 -0.60 -1.97 -19.50
C ASN A 19 0.90 -2.21 -19.22
N ARG A 20 1.38 -1.87 -18.01
CA ARG A 20 2.74 -2.17 -17.54
C ARG A 20 2.82 -3.48 -16.73
N LEU A 21 1.70 -4.18 -16.62
CA LEU A 21 1.58 -5.48 -15.99
C LEU A 21 1.18 -6.51 -17.05
N THR A 22 1.58 -7.76 -16.83
CA THR A 22 1.21 -8.90 -17.68
C THR A 22 0.01 -9.65 -17.13
N SER A 23 -0.23 -9.57 -15.81
CA SER A 23 -1.40 -10.14 -15.15
C SER A 23 -1.75 -9.35 -13.88
N VAL A 24 -3.06 -9.26 -13.60
CA VAL A 24 -3.64 -8.68 -12.39
C VAL A 24 -4.82 -9.57 -12.00
N ARG A 25 -4.71 -10.33 -10.90
CA ARG A 25 -5.76 -11.30 -10.52
C ARG A 25 -5.85 -11.52 -9.01
N ALA A 26 -7.08 -11.61 -8.50
CA ALA A 26 -7.32 -12.14 -7.17
C ALA A 26 -6.94 -13.64 -7.14
N THR A 27 -6.17 -14.07 -6.15
CA THR A 27 -5.74 -15.46 -6.00
C THR A 27 -5.77 -15.83 -4.53
N GLY A 28 -6.85 -16.50 -4.09
CA GLY A 28 -7.03 -16.87 -2.69
C GLY A 28 -6.97 -15.64 -1.77
N PRO A 29 -6.02 -15.58 -0.80
CA PRO A 29 -5.98 -14.53 0.22
C PRO A 29 -5.23 -13.25 -0.22
N PHE A 30 -4.93 -13.07 -1.50
CA PHE A 30 -4.21 -11.88 -1.97
C PHE A 30 -4.62 -11.47 -3.39
N MET A 31 -4.24 -10.24 -3.73
CA MET A 31 -4.16 -9.80 -5.11
C MET A 31 -2.77 -10.09 -5.65
N ARG A 32 -2.68 -10.83 -6.75
CA ARG A 32 -1.43 -11.15 -7.41
C ARG A 32 -1.27 -10.31 -8.67
N ILE A 33 -0.11 -9.68 -8.81
CA ILE A 33 0.32 -9.03 -10.04
C ILE A 33 1.60 -9.65 -10.56
N GLU A 34 1.76 -9.61 -11.87
CA GLU A 34 2.97 -10.00 -12.57
C GLU A 34 3.37 -8.83 -13.46
N GLY A 35 4.60 -8.34 -13.31
CA GLY A 35 5.11 -7.18 -14.01
C GLY A 35 5.49 -7.42 -15.47
N ALA A 36 5.66 -6.34 -16.22
CA ALA A 36 6.44 -6.33 -17.46
C ALA A 36 7.89 -5.90 -17.17
N ARG A 37 8.85 -6.46 -17.91
CA ARG A 37 10.29 -6.19 -17.71
C ARG A 37 10.62 -4.71 -17.82
N GLY A 38 11.43 -4.23 -16.88
CA GLY A 38 11.91 -2.85 -16.82
C GLY A 38 10.82 -1.80 -16.57
N GLN A 39 9.60 -2.21 -16.23
CA GLN A 39 8.49 -1.30 -15.98
C GLN A 39 8.27 -1.02 -14.49
N ASN A 40 7.55 0.05 -14.20
CA ASN A 40 7.02 0.39 -12.90
C ASN A 40 5.56 0.87 -13.00
N THR A 41 4.79 0.72 -11.92
CA THR A 41 3.42 1.25 -11.82
C THR A 41 3.07 1.53 -10.35
N TRP A 42 1.93 2.19 -10.14
CA TRP A 42 1.36 2.45 -8.83
C TRP A 42 0.18 1.52 -8.54
N LEU A 43 0.10 1.08 -7.29
CA LEU A 43 -1.01 0.32 -6.73
C LEU A 43 -1.72 1.18 -5.69
N HIS A 44 -2.99 1.52 -5.93
CA HIS A 44 -3.80 2.39 -5.08
C HIS A 44 -4.73 1.57 -4.20
N PHE A 45 -4.76 1.90 -2.92
CA PHE A 45 -5.62 1.31 -1.91
C PHE A 45 -6.46 2.41 -1.26
N PRO A 46 -7.64 2.72 -1.80
CA PRO A 46 -8.57 3.65 -1.15
C PRO A 46 -9.22 2.95 0.04
N LEU A 47 -8.89 3.36 1.27
CA LEU A 47 -9.38 2.69 2.48
C LEU A 47 -10.64 3.39 3.02
N PRO A 48 -11.64 2.63 3.51
CA PRO A 48 -12.65 3.15 4.41
C PRO A 48 -11.97 3.90 5.54
N THR A 49 -12.32 5.18 5.67
CA THR A 49 -11.61 6.10 6.54
C THR A 49 -12.59 6.65 7.56
N LEU A 50 -12.32 6.39 8.84
CA LEU A 50 -13.09 6.95 9.94
C LEU A 50 -12.46 8.28 10.36
N ALA A 51 -12.84 9.36 9.70
CA ALA A 51 -12.38 10.70 10.07
C ALA A 51 -12.88 11.13 11.46
N TYR A 52 -14.03 10.59 11.89
CA TYR A 52 -14.62 10.79 13.21
C TYR A 52 -15.11 9.45 13.79
N VAL A 53 -14.96 9.28 15.10
CA VAL A 53 -15.57 8.18 15.88
C VAL A 53 -16.14 8.79 17.15
N ASP A 54 -17.44 8.60 17.40
CA ASP A 54 -18.15 9.17 18.56
C ASP A 54 -17.92 10.69 18.71
N ASP A 55 -18.08 11.43 17.61
CA ASP A 55 -17.81 12.89 17.48
C ASP A 55 -16.35 13.32 17.74
N VAL A 56 -15.44 12.37 18.01
CA VAL A 56 -14.01 12.65 18.17
C VAL A 56 -13.29 12.53 16.84
N ARG A 57 -12.54 13.56 16.49
CA ARG A 57 -11.76 13.58 15.25
C ARG A 57 -10.53 12.69 15.37
N MET A 58 -10.34 11.83 14.39
CA MET A 58 -9.24 10.86 14.38
C MET A 58 -7.96 11.45 13.79
N ARG A 59 -6.83 10.97 14.28
CA ARG A 59 -5.47 11.25 13.80
C ARG A 59 -4.92 9.98 13.17
N ILE A 60 -4.31 10.10 11.99
CA ILE A 60 -3.62 8.96 11.37
C ILE A 60 -2.21 8.86 11.96
N GLU A 61 -1.82 7.66 12.37
CA GLU A 61 -0.51 7.38 12.98
C GLU A 61 0.44 6.71 11.98
N GLY A 62 -0.13 5.92 11.07
CA GLY A 62 0.64 5.11 10.14
C GLY A 62 -0.22 4.25 9.24
N THR A 63 0.43 3.56 8.32
CA THR A 63 -0.15 2.48 7.53
C THR A 63 0.62 1.18 7.77
N MET A 64 -0.11 0.08 7.82
CA MET A 64 0.41 -1.29 7.80
C MET A 64 0.25 -1.84 6.38
N ILE A 65 1.25 -2.53 5.86
CA ILE A 65 1.19 -3.12 4.52
C ILE A 65 1.68 -4.57 4.62
N SER A 66 0.89 -5.49 4.06
CA SER A 66 1.17 -6.92 4.03
C SER A 66 1.31 -7.38 2.58
N PHE A 67 2.53 -7.75 2.17
CA PHE A 67 2.83 -8.20 0.82
C PHE A 67 3.99 -9.19 0.75
N ARG A 68 4.11 -9.84 -0.40
CA ARG A 68 5.27 -10.63 -0.81
C ARG A 68 5.71 -10.22 -2.19
N THR A 69 7.01 -10.28 -2.45
CA THR A 69 7.58 -10.12 -3.78
C THR A 69 8.41 -11.34 -4.14
N ARG A 70 8.55 -11.61 -5.43
CA ARG A 70 9.59 -12.49 -5.96
C ARG A 70 10.85 -11.70 -6.28
N ASP A 71 11.93 -12.43 -6.58
CA ASP A 71 13.29 -11.90 -6.59
C ASP A 71 13.54 -10.75 -7.57
N HIS A 72 12.68 -10.54 -8.58
CA HIS A 72 12.78 -9.46 -9.57
C HIS A 72 11.61 -8.47 -9.52
N ALA A 73 10.94 -8.36 -8.37
CA ALA A 73 9.94 -7.35 -8.09
C ALA A 73 10.27 -6.63 -6.78
N VAL A 74 9.94 -5.34 -6.71
CA VAL A 74 10.25 -4.51 -5.54
C VAL A 74 9.14 -3.51 -5.28
N VAL A 75 8.82 -3.30 -4.00
CA VAL A 75 8.11 -2.09 -3.55
C VAL A 75 9.17 -1.05 -3.23
N HIS A 76 9.19 0.04 -4.00
CA HIS A 76 10.23 1.08 -3.88
C HIS A 76 9.71 2.39 -3.28
N GLU A 77 8.40 2.61 -3.29
CA GLU A 77 7.78 3.82 -2.75
C GLU A 77 6.48 3.48 -2.02
N VAL A 78 6.21 4.21 -0.93
CA VAL A 78 4.91 4.23 -0.27
C VAL A 78 4.51 5.68 -0.04
N ILE A 79 3.33 6.05 -0.51
CA ILE A 79 2.81 7.42 -0.34
C ILE A 79 1.41 7.33 0.28
N ILE A 80 1.14 8.23 1.22
CA ILE A 80 -0.13 8.28 1.94
C ILE A 80 -0.78 9.62 1.64
N TYR A 81 -2.01 9.58 1.13
CA TYR A 81 -2.81 10.74 0.80
C TYR A 81 -4.02 10.86 1.73
N ASP A 82 -4.37 12.09 2.09
CA ASP A 82 -5.65 12.48 2.69
C ASP A 82 -6.40 13.37 1.69
N GLY A 83 -7.33 12.76 0.93
CA GLY A 83 -7.87 13.36 -0.28
C GLY A 83 -6.79 13.59 -1.33
N GLU A 84 -6.55 14.85 -1.69
CA GLU A 84 -5.50 15.23 -2.65
C GLU A 84 -4.15 15.54 -1.97
N SER A 85 -4.16 15.73 -0.65
CA SER A 85 -2.99 16.13 0.11
C SER A 85 -2.12 14.93 0.41
N ARG A 86 -0.85 14.98 0.03
CA ARG A 86 0.15 14.00 0.45
C ARG A 86 0.57 14.29 1.89
N ILE A 87 0.33 13.34 2.79
CA ILE A 87 0.58 13.49 4.24
C ILE A 87 1.80 12.69 4.72
N ALA A 88 2.25 11.70 3.94
CA ALA A 88 3.54 11.03 4.15
C ALA A 88 4.07 10.45 2.84
N GLU A 89 5.39 10.35 2.75
CA GLU A 89 6.11 9.69 1.67
C GLU A 89 7.28 8.88 2.25
N HIS A 90 7.46 7.67 1.73
CA HIS A 90 8.57 6.80 2.03
C HIS A 90 9.18 6.40 0.68
N MET A 91 10.28 7.05 0.34
CA MET A 91 10.94 6.97 -0.96
C MET A 91 12.20 6.11 -0.88
N ASP A 92 12.79 5.80 -2.03
CA ASP A 92 14.07 5.09 -2.15
C ASP A 92 14.11 3.74 -1.41
N LEU A 93 12.96 3.08 -1.30
CA LEU A 93 12.86 1.77 -0.68
C LEU A 93 13.37 0.68 -1.63
N ASN A 94 13.79 -0.45 -1.06
CA ASN A 94 14.12 -1.65 -1.82
C ASN A 94 13.54 -2.88 -1.10
N LEU A 95 12.23 -2.88 -0.88
CA LEU A 95 11.56 -3.94 -0.13
C LEU A 95 11.30 -5.15 -1.04
N ARG A 96 11.93 -6.28 -0.68
CA ARG A 96 11.89 -7.56 -1.40
C ARG A 96 11.64 -8.71 -0.42
N GLY A 97 11.09 -9.82 -0.92
CA GLY A 97 10.66 -10.95 -0.11
C GLY A 97 9.36 -10.69 0.65
N ASP A 98 9.26 -11.24 1.86
CA ASP A 98 8.04 -11.24 2.68
C ASP A 98 8.02 -10.05 3.64
N HIS A 99 6.97 -9.24 3.54
CA HIS A 99 6.70 -8.08 4.38
C HIS A 99 5.26 -8.18 4.89
N LEU A 100 5.02 -9.02 5.90
CA LEU A 100 3.66 -9.38 6.30
C LEU A 100 3.01 -8.39 7.28
N ASP A 101 3.82 -7.61 8.01
CA ASP A 101 3.38 -6.64 9.02
C ASP A 101 4.24 -5.36 8.97
N HIS A 102 4.52 -4.86 7.76
CA HIS A 102 5.43 -3.71 7.61
C HIS A 102 4.69 -2.40 7.88
N ARG A 103 5.17 -1.63 8.85
CA ARG A 103 4.57 -0.36 9.27
C ARG A 103 5.33 0.83 8.69
N PHE A 104 4.58 1.83 8.23
CA PHE A 104 5.09 3.12 7.80
C PHE A 104 4.41 4.25 8.59
N ASP A 105 5.20 5.14 9.18
CA ASP A 105 4.73 6.25 9.99
C ASP A 105 4.13 7.40 9.17
N VAL A 106 3.09 8.06 9.69
CA VAL A 106 2.67 9.39 9.20
C VAL A 106 3.22 10.47 10.15
N PRO A 107 4.21 11.28 9.73
CA PRO A 107 4.82 12.28 10.60
C PRO A 107 3.82 13.32 11.13
N GLY A 108 3.92 13.62 12.43
CA GLY A 108 3.09 14.64 13.09
C GLY A 108 1.64 14.20 13.37
N ASN A 109 1.28 12.98 12.96
CA ASN A 109 -0.01 12.35 13.18
C ASN A 109 -1.19 13.26 12.85
N PRO A 110 -1.32 13.81 11.63
CA PRO A 110 -2.31 14.83 11.34
C PRO A 110 -3.74 14.31 11.54
N HIS A 111 -4.67 15.23 11.79
CA HIS A 111 -6.08 14.88 11.72
C HIS A 111 -6.45 14.42 10.31
N ILE A 112 -7.35 13.46 10.23
CA ILE A 112 -7.95 13.01 8.98
C ILE A 112 -9.00 14.04 8.54
N HIS A 113 -9.01 14.39 7.26
CA HIS A 113 -9.93 15.37 6.66
C HIS A 113 -10.90 14.74 5.65
N LYS A 114 -10.42 13.79 4.85
CA LYS A 114 -11.13 13.14 3.74
C LYS A 114 -10.85 11.63 3.77
N GLY A 115 -10.99 10.96 2.63
CA GLY A 115 -10.62 9.56 2.47
C GLY A 115 -9.12 9.38 2.31
N ILE A 116 -8.56 8.38 2.99
CA ILE A 116 -7.16 8.01 2.89
C ILE A 116 -6.95 7.05 1.72
N ASN A 117 -5.95 7.35 0.90
CA ASN A 117 -5.44 6.46 -0.13
C ASN A 117 -3.97 6.17 0.16
N VAL A 118 -3.63 4.89 0.27
CA VAL A 118 -2.25 4.43 0.37
C VAL A 118 -1.82 3.92 -1.00
N THR A 119 -0.70 4.40 -1.50
CA THR A 119 -0.19 4.01 -2.82
C THR A 119 1.17 3.36 -2.70
N LEU A 120 1.35 2.23 -3.37
CA LEU A 120 2.62 1.52 -3.47
C LEU A 120 3.21 1.71 -4.85
N GLY A 121 4.42 2.26 -4.92
CA GLY A 121 5.24 2.27 -6.13
C GLY A 121 5.92 0.91 -6.26
N VAL A 122 5.62 0.20 -7.35
CA VAL A 122 6.21 -1.11 -7.63
C VAL A 122 7.02 -1.07 -8.92
N ARG A 123 8.15 -1.75 -8.92
CA ARG A 123 9.06 -1.85 -10.06
C ARG A 123 9.46 -3.30 -10.30
N PHE A 124 9.71 -3.62 -11.57
CA PHE A 124 10.12 -4.94 -12.01
C PHE A 124 11.44 -4.83 -12.78
N ASP A 125 12.36 -5.74 -12.49
CA ASP A 125 13.71 -5.67 -13.05
C ASP A 125 13.70 -6.08 -14.54
N ASP A 126 14.56 -5.46 -15.34
CA ASP A 126 14.65 -5.71 -16.78
C ASP A 126 15.30 -7.07 -17.12
N ASP A 127 16.19 -7.52 -16.26
CA ASP A 127 16.95 -8.77 -16.38
C ASP A 127 16.23 -10.01 -15.85
N ALA A 128 14.94 -9.89 -15.51
CA ALA A 128 14.15 -10.97 -14.95
C ALA A 128 14.11 -12.21 -15.86
N PRO A 129 14.43 -13.42 -15.35
CA PRO A 129 14.49 -14.64 -16.16
C PRO A 129 13.12 -15.00 -16.77
N ASP A 130 12.04 -14.74 -16.06
CA ASP A 130 10.67 -14.98 -16.51
C ASP A 130 9.66 -14.07 -15.79
N VAL A 131 8.40 -14.16 -16.19
CA VAL A 131 7.31 -13.36 -15.62
C VAL A 131 6.98 -13.72 -14.16
N ARG A 132 7.21 -14.97 -13.75
CA ARG A 132 6.91 -15.43 -12.39
C ARG A 132 7.90 -14.91 -11.38
N SER A 133 9.13 -14.58 -11.79
CA SER A 133 10.10 -13.93 -10.90
C SER A 133 9.79 -12.44 -10.63
N MET A 134 8.89 -11.84 -11.42
CA MET A 134 8.41 -10.45 -11.29
C MET A 134 7.02 -10.38 -10.61
N GLN A 135 6.73 -11.32 -9.72
CA GLN A 135 5.42 -11.40 -9.06
C GLN A 135 5.39 -10.59 -7.76
N ILE A 136 4.27 -9.91 -7.50
CA ILE A 136 3.94 -9.34 -6.19
C ILE A 136 2.58 -9.87 -5.75
N GLU A 137 2.46 -10.24 -4.48
CA GLU A 137 1.20 -10.62 -3.83
C GLU A 137 0.91 -9.62 -2.72
N VAL A 138 -0.16 -8.84 -2.86
CA VAL A 138 -0.60 -7.93 -1.81
C VAL A 138 -1.76 -8.56 -1.05
N ILE A 139 -1.55 -8.78 0.24
CA ILE A 139 -2.52 -9.41 1.15
C ILE A 139 -3.47 -8.36 1.69
N GLY A 140 -2.95 -7.21 2.12
CA GLY A 140 -3.78 -6.13 2.63
C GLY A 140 -2.99 -4.87 2.99
N VAL A 141 -3.75 -3.80 3.20
CA VAL A 141 -3.27 -2.51 3.69
C VAL A 141 -4.14 -2.11 4.85
N GLY A 142 -3.54 -1.66 5.94
CA GLY A 142 -4.24 -1.21 7.13
C GLY A 142 -3.90 0.22 7.48
N LEU A 143 -4.85 0.94 8.07
CA LEU A 143 -4.63 2.27 8.63
C LEU A 143 -4.63 2.19 10.15
N GLU A 144 -3.63 2.81 10.75
CA GLU A 144 -3.55 3.00 12.18
C GLU A 144 -3.93 4.43 12.54
N TYR A 145 -4.83 4.55 13.51
CA TYR A 145 -5.35 5.84 13.90
C TYR A 145 -5.67 5.89 15.38
N SER A 146 -5.59 7.10 15.94
CA SER A 146 -5.83 7.42 17.34
C SER A 146 -6.87 8.54 17.46
N SER A 147 -7.57 8.60 18.58
CA SER A 147 -8.42 9.75 18.94
C SER A 147 -7.63 10.67 19.87
N GLU A 148 -7.86 11.98 19.81
CA GLU A 148 -7.46 12.85 20.93
C GLU A 148 -8.24 12.43 22.19
N GLY A 149 -7.56 12.46 23.33
CA GLY A 149 -8.11 12.16 24.65
C GLY A 149 -8.55 13.41 25.36
#